data_AF-A0A820G828-F1
#
_entry.id   AF-A0A820G828-F1
#
_cell.length_a   1.000
_cell.length_b   1.000
_cell.length_c   1.000
_cell.angle_alpha   90.00
_cell.angle_beta   90.00
_cell.angle_gamma   90.00
#
_symmetry.space_group_name_H-M   'P 1'
#
loop_
_entity.id
_entity.type
_entity.pdbx_description
1 polymer ?
#
loop_
_entity_poly.entity_id
_entity_poly.type
_entity_poly.pdbx_seq_one_letter_code
_entity_poly.pdbx_strand_id
1 'polypeptide(L)'
;ELPSNLATLCNKLVDRLQVAAENSCQTQRDQTAAINCVRLLTRLLPYIFEEPEWRGFFWSDIPTGQQQTTSNGEYTNKPPLAERLLQTLADLLFCPDFTVSSKKKKGPDNPEDIHTIDSCEYIWEAGVGFSQSPVHTPSNDKNRTEILKLLLVCFSETIYMNPTAELHSHSNKWLTYLTSGHNRQTLPLFTSLINIVFSYDPVGYLPYNYLLFTDT
;
A
#
# COMPACT_ATOMS: atom_id res chain seq x y z
N GLU A 1 -30.06 6.30 -5.75
CA GLU A 1 -29.56 6.44 -4.37
C GLU A 1 -28.60 5.28 -4.09
N LEU A 2 -27.31 5.40 -3.71
CA LEU A 2 -26.43 6.54 -3.40
C LEU A 2 -24.97 6.21 -3.87
N PRO A 3 -24.63 6.36 -5.16
CA PRO A 3 -23.22 6.34 -5.59
C PRO A 3 -22.38 7.36 -4.80
N SER A 4 -22.98 8.48 -4.41
CA SER A 4 -22.35 9.49 -3.55
C SER A 4 -21.90 8.97 -2.18
N ASN A 5 -22.62 8.03 -1.56
CA ASN A 5 -22.26 7.51 -0.24
C ASN A 5 -21.03 6.59 -0.32
N LEU A 6 -20.96 5.74 -1.34
CA LEU A 6 -19.80 4.87 -1.54
C LEU A 6 -18.55 5.69 -1.90
N ALA A 7 -18.70 6.73 -2.73
CA ALA A 7 -17.61 7.64 -3.06
C ALA A 7 -17.11 8.38 -1.81
N THR A 8 -18.04 8.84 -0.97
CA THR A 8 -17.72 9.47 0.32
C THR A 8 -17.02 8.49 1.26
N LEU A 9 -17.49 7.24 1.34
CA LEU A 9 -16.87 6.20 2.13
C LEU A 9 -15.43 5.94 1.69
N CYS A 10 -15.17 5.75 0.39
CA CYS A 10 -13.83 5.53 -0.13
C CYS A 10 -12.89 6.70 0.20
N ASN A 11 -13.35 7.95 -0.03
CA ASN A 11 -12.59 9.13 0.34
C ASN A 11 -12.26 9.17 1.84
N LYS A 12 -13.24 8.89 2.70
CA LYS A 12 -13.03 8.85 4.15
C LYS A 12 -12.09 7.74 4.57
N LEU A 13 -12.16 6.55 3.97
CA LEU A 13 -11.24 5.46 4.28
C LEU A 13 -9.79 5.83 3.93
N VAL A 14 -9.57 6.46 2.77
CA VAL A 14 -8.22 6.93 2.38
C VAL A 14 -7.76 8.10 3.25
N ASP A 15 -8.62 9.08 3.55
CA ASP A 15 -8.30 10.18 4.47
C ASP A 15 -7.91 9.63 5.87
N ARG A 16 -8.66 8.65 6.40
CA ARG A 16 -8.37 8.05 7.71
C ARG A 16 -7.09 7.21 7.70
N LEU A 17 -6.80 6.54 6.60
CA LEU A 17 -5.55 5.81 6.41
C LEU A 17 -4.35 6.77 6.37
N GLN A 18 -4.48 7.91 5.68
CA GLN A 18 -3.47 8.96 5.65
C GLN A 18 -3.18 9.53 7.03
N VAL A 19 -4.23 9.88 7.80
CA VAL A 19 -4.05 10.37 9.18
C VAL A 19 -3.33 9.34 10.05
N ALA A 20 -3.64 8.05 9.90
CA ALA A 20 -2.95 7.00 10.64
C ALA A 20 -1.46 6.88 10.24
N ALA A 21 -1.14 7.07 8.96
CA ALA A 21 0.24 7.09 8.46
C ALA A 21 1.00 8.36 8.92
N GLU A 22 0.38 9.54 8.86
CA GLU A 22 0.97 10.80 9.36
C GLU A 22 1.31 10.72 10.85
N ASN A 23 0.45 10.07 11.65
CA ASN A 23 0.72 9.78 13.06
C ASN A 23 1.70 8.60 13.27
N SER A 24 2.33 8.12 12.21
CA SER A 24 3.27 7.00 12.19
C SER A 24 2.76 5.72 12.86
N CYS A 25 1.43 5.50 12.84
CA CYS A 25 0.79 4.35 13.49
C CYS A 25 1.25 4.12 14.95
N GLN A 26 1.57 5.20 15.67
CA GLN A 26 2.17 5.13 17.01
C GLN A 26 1.25 4.49 18.06
N THR A 27 -0.07 4.70 17.93
CA THR A 27 -1.04 4.17 18.89
C THR A 27 -1.73 2.92 18.37
N GLN A 28 -2.15 2.03 19.28
CA GLN A 28 -2.96 0.86 18.92
C GLN A 28 -4.24 1.24 18.17
N ARG A 29 -4.80 2.42 18.46
CA ARG A 29 -5.98 2.95 17.78
C ARG A 29 -5.67 3.25 16.32
N ASP A 30 -4.54 3.88 16.02
CA ASP A 30 -4.13 4.22 14.66
C ASP A 30 -3.81 2.95 13.86
N GLN A 31 -3.07 2.00 14.45
CA GLN A 31 -2.80 0.70 13.83
C GLN A 31 -4.08 -0.05 13.47
N THR A 32 -5.03 -0.09 14.41
CA THR A 32 -6.34 -0.75 14.19
C THR A 32 -7.14 0.00 13.12
N ALA A 33 -7.14 1.33 13.12
CA ALA A 33 -7.80 2.13 12.10
C ALA A 33 -7.21 1.90 10.71
N ALA A 34 -5.87 1.88 10.58
CA ALA A 34 -5.17 1.63 9.32
C ALA A 34 -5.54 0.25 8.74
N ILE A 35 -5.40 -0.82 9.53
CA ILE A 35 -5.72 -2.18 9.07
C ILE A 35 -7.20 -2.35 8.76
N ASN A 36 -8.10 -1.70 9.50
CA ASN A 36 -9.53 -1.73 9.17
C ASN A 36 -9.84 -1.01 7.86
N CYS A 37 -9.22 0.15 7.60
CA CYS A 37 -9.36 0.85 6.32
C CYS A 37 -8.84 -0.01 5.16
N VAL A 38 -7.66 -0.62 5.33
CA VAL A 38 -7.08 -1.56 4.36
C VAL A 38 -8.06 -2.69 4.06
N ARG A 39 -8.55 -3.41 5.08
CA ARG A 39 -9.48 -4.54 4.90
C ARG A 39 -10.80 -4.16 4.25
N LEU A 40 -11.36 -2.99 4.58
CA LEU A 40 -12.59 -2.50 3.97
C LEU A 40 -12.35 -2.20 2.49
N LEU A 41 -11.28 -1.47 2.16
CA LEU A 41 -10.93 -1.16 0.77
C LEU A 41 -10.66 -2.44 -0.04
N THR A 42 -9.95 -3.42 0.53
CA THR A 42 -9.67 -4.71 -0.14
C THR A 42 -10.96 -5.44 -0.54
N ARG A 43 -12.04 -5.28 0.23
CA ARG A 43 -13.34 -5.89 -0.05
C ARG A 43 -14.22 -5.05 -0.97
N LEU A 44 -14.10 -3.72 -0.91
CA LEU A 44 -14.94 -2.80 -1.68
C LEU A 44 -14.46 -2.63 -3.12
N LEU A 45 -13.14 -2.55 -3.34
CA LEU A 45 -12.57 -2.26 -4.65
C LEU A 45 -13.00 -3.23 -5.76
N PRO A 46 -13.08 -4.55 -5.56
CA PRO A 46 -13.57 -5.48 -6.58
C PRO A 46 -14.94 -5.07 -7.14
N TYR A 47 -15.90 -4.80 -6.26
CA TYR A 47 -17.25 -4.38 -6.66
C TYR A 47 -17.25 -3.02 -7.36
N ILE A 48 -16.35 -2.11 -6.99
CA ILE A 48 -16.22 -0.81 -7.66
C ILE A 48 -15.65 -0.99 -9.08
N PHE A 49 -14.69 -1.90 -9.27
CA PHE A 49 -14.08 -2.15 -10.57
C PHE A 49 -15.00 -2.87 -11.57
N GLU A 50 -15.94 -3.68 -11.08
CA GLU A 50 -16.96 -4.35 -11.90
C GLU A 50 -17.93 -3.34 -12.56
N GLU A 51 -18.19 -2.23 -11.90
CA GLU A 51 -19.22 -1.27 -12.30
C GLU A 51 -18.68 -0.17 -13.26
N PRO A 52 -19.18 -0.08 -14.51
CA PRO A 52 -18.74 0.89 -15.51
C PRO A 52 -18.77 2.35 -15.06
N GLU A 53 -19.75 2.72 -14.24
CA GLU A 53 -19.99 4.10 -13.76
C GLU A 53 -18.86 4.62 -12.86
N TRP A 54 -18.07 3.71 -12.28
CA TRP A 54 -16.97 4.02 -11.38
C TRP A 54 -15.62 4.10 -12.10
N ARG A 55 -15.58 3.84 -13.41
CA ARG A 55 -14.35 3.91 -14.18
C ARG A 55 -13.75 5.31 -14.10
N GLY A 56 -12.49 5.36 -13.69
CA GLY A 56 -11.77 6.61 -13.53
C GLY A 56 -12.05 7.34 -12.20
N PHE A 57 -13.00 6.93 -11.36
CA PHE A 57 -13.29 7.57 -10.07
C PHE A 57 -12.03 7.77 -9.20
N PHE A 58 -11.18 6.75 -9.11
CA PHE A 58 -9.95 6.84 -8.31
C PHE A 58 -8.87 7.72 -8.95
N TRP A 59 -8.90 7.89 -10.27
CA TRP A 59 -7.91 8.61 -11.06
C TRP A 59 -8.37 9.98 -11.53
N SER A 60 -9.61 10.36 -11.25
CA SER A 60 -10.16 11.67 -11.59
C SER A 60 -9.72 12.73 -10.57
N ASP A 61 -9.41 13.92 -11.07
CA ASP A 61 -9.19 15.08 -10.23
C ASP A 61 -10.47 15.44 -9.48
N ILE A 62 -10.30 15.90 -8.23
CA ILE A 62 -11.44 16.37 -7.42
C ILE A 62 -12.00 17.63 -8.09
N PRO A 63 -13.32 17.72 -8.36
CA PRO A 63 -13.92 18.93 -8.92
C PRO A 63 -13.58 20.16 -8.09
N THR A 64 -13.26 21.25 -8.78
CA THR A 64 -12.74 22.53 -8.25
C THR A 64 -13.54 23.11 -7.07
N GLY A 65 -14.80 22.72 -6.88
CA GLY A 65 -15.67 23.14 -5.78
C GLY A 65 -15.44 22.47 -4.41
N GLN A 66 -14.61 21.42 -4.33
CA GLN A 66 -14.20 20.80 -3.06
C GLN A 66 -12.73 21.08 -2.70
N GLN A 67 -12.06 21.94 -3.47
CA GLN A 67 -10.70 22.37 -3.17
C GLN A 67 -10.72 23.19 -1.88
N GLN A 68 -9.92 22.75 -0.89
CA GLN A 68 -9.71 23.55 0.31
C GLN A 68 -8.91 24.79 -0.10
N THR A 69 -9.54 25.95 -0.01
CA THR A 69 -8.85 27.24 -0.08
C THR A 69 -7.95 27.34 1.14
N THR A 70 -6.64 27.33 0.90
CA THR A 70 -5.69 27.77 1.91
C THR A 70 -5.92 29.25 2.20
N SER A 71 -5.49 29.73 3.37
CA SER A 71 -5.58 31.15 3.77
C SER A 71 -4.93 32.12 2.79
N ASN A 72 -4.16 31.63 1.81
CA ASN A 72 -3.41 32.39 0.82
C ASN A 72 -4.05 32.37 -0.59
N GLY A 73 -5.23 31.76 -0.77
CA GLY A 73 -5.94 31.78 -2.05
C GLY A 73 -5.37 30.87 -3.15
N GLU A 74 -4.39 30.02 -2.83
CA GLU A 74 -3.94 28.96 -3.74
C GLU A 74 -4.86 27.74 -3.63
N TYR A 75 -5.38 27.32 -4.78
CA TYR A 75 -6.09 26.05 -4.94
C TYR A 75 -5.13 24.90 -4.68
N THR A 76 -5.32 24.18 -3.58
CA THR A 76 -4.58 22.93 -3.37
C THR A 76 -5.16 21.88 -4.31
N ASN A 77 -4.45 21.61 -5.41
CA ASN A 77 -4.73 20.44 -6.26
C ASN A 77 -4.39 19.19 -5.44
N LYS A 78 -5.39 18.70 -4.69
CA LYS A 78 -5.29 17.43 -3.98
C LYS A 78 -5.16 16.32 -5.04
N PRO A 79 -4.11 15.49 -4.98
CA PRO A 79 -3.88 14.46 -5.99
C PRO A 79 -5.04 13.45 -6.02
N PRO A 80 -5.22 12.73 -7.14
CA PRO A 80 -6.23 11.70 -7.28
C PRO A 80 -6.24 10.70 -6.13
N LEU A 81 -7.42 10.12 -5.85
CA LEU A 81 -7.61 9.21 -4.73
C LEU A 81 -6.70 7.97 -4.82
N ALA A 82 -6.44 7.46 -6.03
CA ALA A 82 -5.52 6.36 -6.29
C ALA A 82 -4.09 6.69 -5.86
N GLU A 83 -3.58 7.85 -6.24
CA GLU A 83 -2.21 8.28 -5.94
C GLU A 83 -2.01 8.39 -4.43
N ARG A 84 -2.97 9.04 -3.76
CA ARG A 84 -3.02 9.16 -2.30
C ARG A 84 -3.02 7.80 -1.62
N LEU A 85 -3.88 6.89 -2.08
CA LEU A 85 -3.97 5.54 -1.53
C LEU A 85 -2.65 4.78 -1.72
N LEU A 86 -2.11 4.73 -2.93
CA LEU A 86 -0.88 3.99 -3.23
C LEU A 86 0.32 4.55 -2.48
N GLN A 87 0.47 5.87 -2.41
CA GLN A 87 1.55 6.50 -1.65
C GLN A 87 1.47 6.12 -0.17
N THR A 88 0.28 6.23 0.43
CA THR A 88 0.08 5.88 1.84
C THR A 88 0.30 4.40 2.12
N LEU A 89 -0.15 3.50 1.26
CA LEU A 89 0.12 2.06 1.42
C LEU A 89 1.61 1.75 1.33
N ALA A 90 2.31 2.37 0.37
CA ALA A 90 3.73 2.18 0.19
C ALA A 90 4.54 2.69 1.39
N ASP A 91 4.17 3.85 1.95
CA ASP A 91 4.78 4.40 3.16
C ASP A 91 4.51 3.51 4.38
N LEU A 92 3.28 3.01 4.53
CA LEU A 92 2.90 2.10 5.61
C LEU A 92 3.63 0.76 5.55
N LEU A 93 4.12 0.31 4.39
CA LEU A 93 4.90 -0.94 4.26
C LEU A 93 6.29 -0.87 4.92
N PHE A 94 6.77 0.34 5.22
CA PHE A 94 8.06 0.59 5.87
C PHE A 94 7.90 1.46 7.14
N CYS A 95 6.71 1.47 7.73
CA CYS A 95 6.42 2.20 8.96
C CYS A 95 7.01 1.46 10.19
N PRO A 96 7.94 2.07 10.94
CA PRO A 96 8.48 1.49 12.17
C PRO A 96 7.38 1.18 13.18
N ASP A 97 7.57 0.09 13.92
CA ASP A 97 6.66 -0.43 14.96
C ASP A 97 5.24 -0.77 14.46
N PHE A 98 5.02 -0.77 13.14
CA PHE A 98 3.78 -1.19 12.49
C PHE A 98 4.00 -2.31 11.47
N THR A 99 4.95 -2.14 10.55
CA THR A 99 5.29 -3.13 9.51
C THR A 99 6.77 -3.49 9.47
N VAL A 100 7.63 -2.70 10.12
CA VAL A 100 9.05 -2.99 10.31
C VAL A 100 9.47 -2.71 11.75
N SER A 101 10.51 -3.38 12.23
CA SER A 101 11.01 -3.22 13.61
C SER A 101 11.84 -1.93 13.69
N SER A 102 11.53 -1.03 14.63
CA SER A 102 12.30 0.21 14.81
C SER A 102 13.75 -0.09 15.20
N LYS A 103 14.71 0.63 14.60
CA LYS A 103 16.16 0.50 14.91
C LYS A 103 16.60 1.33 16.12
N LYS A 104 15.83 2.37 16.49
CA LYS A 104 16.16 3.24 17.64
C LYS A 104 15.54 2.70 18.93
N LYS A 105 16.23 2.89 20.05
CA LYS A 105 15.69 2.56 21.38
C LYS A 105 14.45 3.40 21.64
N LYS A 106 13.38 2.75 22.12
CA LYS A 106 12.14 3.37 22.60
C LYS A 106 12.46 4.53 23.54
N GLY A 107 12.26 5.75 23.05
CA GLY A 107 12.27 6.99 23.83
C GLY A 107 11.06 7.83 23.43
N PRO A 108 10.35 8.47 24.38
CA PRO A 108 9.12 9.19 24.09
C PRO A 108 9.30 10.46 23.23
N ASP A 109 10.53 10.90 22.98
CA ASP A 109 10.82 12.26 22.48
C ASP A 109 11.30 12.34 21.02
N ASN A 110 11.31 11.24 20.25
CA ASN A 110 11.72 11.33 18.84
C ASN A 110 11.12 10.22 17.94
N PRO A 111 9.82 10.32 17.57
CA PRO A 111 9.24 9.42 16.57
C PRO A 111 9.96 9.60 15.23
N GLU A 112 10.31 8.49 14.56
CA GLU A 112 10.87 8.58 13.21
C GLU A 112 9.77 9.00 12.24
N ASP A 113 9.95 10.15 11.57
CA ASP A 113 9.02 10.60 10.54
C ASP A 113 9.14 9.70 9.31
N ILE A 114 8.05 8.98 8.99
CA ILE A 114 7.94 8.10 7.83
C ILE A 114 8.41 8.77 6.55
N HIS A 115 8.19 10.08 6.39
CA HIS A 115 8.57 10.83 5.19
C HIS A 115 10.06 11.20 5.13
N THR A 116 10.85 10.95 6.16
CA THR A 116 12.30 11.22 6.18
C THR A 116 13.16 9.97 6.36
N ILE A 117 12.56 8.85 6.76
CA ILE A 117 13.26 7.57 6.91
C ILE A 117 13.81 7.08 5.57
N ASP A 118 15.07 6.65 5.55
CA ASP A 118 15.57 5.83 4.45
C ASP A 118 14.97 4.43 4.55
N SER A 119 13.95 4.16 3.76
CA SER A 119 13.24 2.87 3.77
C SER A 119 14.12 1.71 3.29
N CYS A 120 15.26 1.97 2.61
CA CYS A 120 16.24 0.94 2.31
C CYS A 120 16.88 0.37 3.57
N GLU A 121 16.89 1.10 4.69
CA GLU A 121 17.37 0.56 5.95
C GLU A 121 16.49 -0.56 6.54
N TYR A 122 15.28 -0.71 6.02
CA TYR A 122 14.22 -1.56 6.57
C TYR A 122 13.82 -2.70 5.61
N ILE A 123 14.74 -3.16 4.75
CA ILE A 123 14.50 -4.32 3.89
C ILE A 123 14.10 -5.53 4.72
N TRP A 124 13.07 -6.22 4.25
CA TRP A 124 12.38 -7.24 5.01
C TRP A 124 13.14 -8.54 5.21
N GLU A 125 14.19 -8.77 4.42
CA GLU A 125 14.93 -10.03 4.38
C GLU A 125 16.34 -9.84 3.82
N ALA A 126 17.28 -10.68 4.24
CA ALA A 126 18.63 -10.70 3.67
C ALA A 126 18.62 -11.13 2.20
N GLY A 127 19.57 -10.63 1.41
CA GLY A 127 19.70 -10.94 -0.01
C GLY A 127 20.40 -9.82 -0.77
N VAL A 128 19.82 -9.43 -1.91
CA VAL A 128 20.37 -8.36 -2.76
C VAL A 128 20.45 -7.06 -1.96
N GLY A 129 21.65 -6.50 -1.85
CA GLY A 129 21.93 -5.25 -1.15
C GLY A 129 22.00 -5.34 0.38
N PHE A 130 21.66 -6.48 1.00
CA PHE A 130 21.51 -6.61 2.46
C PHE A 130 22.02 -7.95 2.96
N SER A 131 22.98 -7.94 3.88
CA SER A 131 23.63 -9.17 4.37
C SER A 131 22.97 -9.80 5.61
N GLN A 132 22.02 -9.11 6.26
CA GLN A 132 21.42 -9.56 7.51
C GLN A 132 19.90 -9.39 7.47
N SER A 133 19.20 -10.42 7.94
CA SER A 133 17.76 -10.40 8.09
C SER A 133 17.37 -9.56 9.31
N PRO A 134 16.34 -8.71 9.21
CA PRO A 134 15.80 -8.02 10.37
C PRO A 134 15.12 -9.01 11.33
N VAL A 135 14.82 -8.56 12.55
CA VAL A 135 14.04 -9.37 13.50
C VAL A 135 12.61 -9.57 12.95
N HIS A 136 12.25 -10.82 12.70
CA HIS A 136 10.90 -11.20 12.28
C HIS A 136 9.91 -11.03 13.42
N THR A 137 8.86 -10.26 13.15
CA THR A 137 7.78 -10.00 14.11
C THR A 137 6.45 -10.39 13.45
N PRO A 138 5.74 -11.43 13.94
CA PRO A 138 4.52 -11.91 13.28
C PRO A 138 3.41 -10.87 13.10
N SER A 139 3.33 -9.87 13.99
CA SER A 139 2.39 -8.76 13.84
C SER A 139 2.73 -7.88 12.62
N ASN A 140 4.01 -7.61 12.41
CA ASN A 140 4.49 -6.81 11.28
C ASN A 140 4.24 -7.56 9.97
N ASP A 141 4.50 -8.87 9.94
CA ASP A 141 4.25 -9.73 8.78
C ASP A 141 2.75 -9.74 8.42
N LYS A 142 1.89 -9.86 9.44
CA LYS A 142 0.44 -9.81 9.27
C LYS A 142 -0.02 -8.47 8.70
N ASN A 143 0.51 -7.36 9.22
CA ASN A 143 0.16 -6.02 8.73
C ASN A 143 0.63 -5.81 7.28
N ARG A 144 1.88 -6.17 6.97
CA ARG A 144 2.41 -6.15 5.60
C ARG A 144 1.55 -6.97 4.65
N THR A 145 1.16 -8.17 5.07
CA THR A 145 0.29 -9.06 4.28
C THR A 145 -1.06 -8.41 3.94
N GLU A 146 -1.71 -7.75 4.90
CA GLU A 146 -2.99 -7.05 4.63
C GLU A 146 -2.83 -5.90 3.63
N ILE A 147 -1.75 -5.12 3.76
CA ILE A 147 -1.44 -4.01 2.84
C ILE A 147 -1.12 -4.54 1.43
N LEU A 148 -0.30 -5.57 1.32
CA LEU A 148 0.04 -6.22 0.05
C LEU A 148 -1.21 -6.81 -0.63
N LYS A 149 -2.15 -7.37 0.12
CA LYS A 149 -3.44 -7.82 -0.44
C LYS A 149 -4.22 -6.66 -1.07
N LEU A 150 -4.28 -5.50 -0.42
CA LEU A 150 -4.94 -4.33 -1.00
C LEU A 150 -4.22 -3.85 -2.27
N LEU A 151 -2.88 -3.78 -2.25
CA LEU A 151 -2.10 -3.43 -3.45
C LEU A 151 -2.38 -4.40 -4.61
N LEU A 152 -2.42 -5.70 -4.34
CA LEU A 152 -2.79 -6.71 -5.35
C LEU A 152 -4.19 -6.48 -5.91
N VAL A 153 -5.18 -6.14 -5.08
CA VAL A 153 -6.53 -5.78 -5.54
C VAL A 153 -6.47 -4.56 -6.45
N CYS A 154 -5.77 -3.49 -6.07
CA CYS A 154 -5.60 -2.30 -6.91
C CYS A 154 -4.99 -2.65 -8.28
N PHE A 155 -3.96 -3.50 -8.32
CA PHE A 155 -3.32 -3.92 -9.58
C PHE A 155 -4.19 -4.87 -10.41
N SER A 156 -5.20 -5.49 -9.79
CA SER A 156 -6.08 -6.46 -10.43
C SER A 156 -7.30 -5.84 -11.11
N GLU A 157 -7.37 -4.51 -11.26
CA GLU A 157 -8.49 -3.81 -11.92
C GLU A 157 -8.95 -4.50 -13.22
N THR A 158 -7.99 -4.89 -14.06
CA THR A 158 -8.26 -5.56 -15.35
C THR A 158 -9.00 -6.90 -15.24
N ILE A 159 -8.90 -7.62 -14.10
CA ILE A 159 -9.57 -8.91 -13.88
C ILE A 159 -11.09 -8.72 -13.69
N TYR A 160 -11.50 -7.55 -13.20
CA TYR A 160 -12.89 -7.22 -12.92
C TYR A 160 -13.59 -6.54 -14.11
N MET A 161 -12.86 -6.27 -15.18
CA MET A 161 -13.41 -5.64 -16.39
C MET A 161 -13.82 -6.70 -17.41
N ASN A 162 -14.94 -6.44 -18.11
CA ASN A 162 -15.31 -7.26 -19.26
C ASN A 162 -14.21 -7.20 -20.34
N PRO A 163 -13.87 -8.31 -21.03
CA PRO A 163 -12.86 -8.32 -22.08
C PRO A 163 -13.29 -7.42 -23.25
N THR A 164 -12.74 -6.22 -23.31
CA THR A 164 -12.94 -5.27 -24.42
C THR A 164 -11.62 -5.04 -25.15
N ALA A 165 -11.67 -4.68 -26.43
CA ALA A 165 -10.47 -4.34 -27.20
C ALA A 165 -9.64 -3.21 -26.56
N GLU A 166 -10.30 -2.32 -25.80
CA GLU A 166 -9.68 -1.21 -25.06
C GLU A 166 -8.81 -1.67 -23.87
N LEU A 167 -9.04 -2.87 -23.33
CA LEU A 167 -8.26 -3.39 -22.21
C LEU A 167 -6.80 -3.67 -22.62
N HIS A 168 -6.60 -4.09 -23.87
CA HIS A 168 -5.26 -4.38 -24.41
C HIS A 168 -4.49 -3.12 -24.81
N SER A 169 -5.16 -1.97 -24.94
CA SER A 169 -4.53 -0.72 -25.39
C SER A 169 -4.06 0.18 -24.25
N HIS A 170 -4.50 -0.05 -23.01
CA HIS A 170 -4.20 0.83 -21.87
C HIS A 170 -3.31 0.15 -20.83
N SER A 171 -2.22 0.82 -20.44
CA SER A 171 -1.38 0.40 -19.33
C SER A 171 -2.15 0.50 -18.00
N ASN A 172 -1.87 -0.43 -17.07
CA ASN A 172 -2.41 -0.39 -15.73
C ASN A 172 -1.86 0.84 -14.97
N LYS A 173 -2.72 1.83 -14.72
CA LYS A 173 -2.34 3.09 -14.06
C LYS A 173 -1.84 2.87 -12.63
N TRP A 174 -2.41 1.90 -11.90
CA TRP A 174 -2.02 1.58 -10.53
C TRP A 174 -0.58 1.09 -10.45
N LEU A 175 -0.22 0.14 -11.32
CA LEU A 175 1.15 -0.35 -11.44
C LEU A 175 2.09 0.76 -11.92
N THR A 176 1.71 1.47 -12.99
CA THR A 176 2.53 2.56 -13.57
C THR A 176 2.89 3.61 -12.53
N TYR A 177 1.93 4.01 -11.68
CA TYR A 177 2.17 4.97 -10.61
C TYR A 177 3.08 4.40 -9.52
N LEU A 178 2.76 3.20 -9.01
CA LEU A 178 3.53 2.59 -7.92
C LEU A 178 4.99 2.36 -8.30
N THR A 179 5.26 1.97 -9.56
CA THR A 179 6.62 1.72 -10.06
C THR A 179 7.27 2.94 -10.68
N SER A 180 6.62 4.11 -10.62
CA SER A 180 7.19 5.35 -11.14
C SER A 180 8.38 5.80 -10.28
N GLY A 181 9.33 6.52 -10.89
CA GLY A 181 10.49 7.07 -10.16
C GLY A 181 10.14 8.11 -9.08
N HIS A 182 8.87 8.55 -9.01
CA HIS A 182 8.40 9.47 -7.97
C HIS A 182 8.09 8.77 -6.65
N ASN A 183 7.85 7.46 -6.68
CA ASN A 183 7.59 6.69 -5.47
C ASN A 183 8.91 6.19 -4.86
N ARG A 184 9.37 6.87 -3.81
CA ARG A 184 10.59 6.49 -3.07
C ARG A 184 10.56 5.06 -2.51
N GLN A 185 9.39 4.46 -2.33
CA GLN A 185 9.23 3.14 -1.75
C GLN A 185 9.37 2.02 -2.78
N THR A 186 9.42 2.32 -4.08
CA THR A 186 9.51 1.32 -5.14
C THR A 186 10.74 0.43 -4.99
N LEU A 187 11.92 1.01 -4.77
CA LEU A 187 13.16 0.26 -4.62
C LEU A 187 13.19 -0.58 -3.33
N PRO A 188 12.86 -0.04 -2.14
CA PRO A 188 12.73 -0.82 -0.91
C PRO A 188 11.73 -1.98 -1.04
N LEU A 189 10.57 -1.73 -1.65
CA LEU A 189 9.53 -2.75 -1.84
C LEU A 189 10.00 -3.86 -2.77
N PHE A 190 10.57 -3.51 -3.93
CA PHE A 190 11.11 -4.48 -4.88
C PHE A 190 12.19 -5.35 -4.24
N THR A 191 13.14 -4.72 -3.55
CA THR A 191 14.26 -5.43 -2.90
C THR A 191 13.76 -6.32 -1.77
N SER A 192 12.78 -5.87 -1.00
CA SER A 192 12.18 -6.68 0.07
C SER A 192 11.43 -7.91 -0.47
N LEU A 193 10.65 -7.74 -1.54
CA LEU A 193 9.91 -8.84 -2.16
C LEU A 193 10.86 -9.86 -2.80
N ILE A 194 11.88 -9.40 -3.55
CA ILE A 194 12.82 -10.30 -4.21
C ILE A 194 13.63 -11.11 -3.19
N ASN A 195 14.06 -10.46 -2.09
CA ASN A 195 14.81 -11.14 -1.04
C ASN A 195 13.95 -12.18 -0.31
N ILE A 196 12.67 -11.89 -0.02
CA ILE A 196 11.74 -12.89 0.55
C ILE A 196 11.54 -14.08 -0.39
N VAL A 197 11.37 -13.85 -1.69
CA VAL A 197 11.15 -14.95 -2.65
C VAL A 197 12.36 -15.86 -2.73
N PHE A 198 13.57 -15.28 -2.74
CA PHE A 198 14.81 -16.07 -2.84
C PHE A 198 15.36 -16.60 -1.52
N SER A 199 14.93 -16.06 -0.38
CA SER A 199 15.25 -16.62 0.95
C SER A 199 14.37 -17.81 1.32
N TYR A 200 13.37 -18.15 0.49
CA TYR A 200 12.45 -19.25 0.75
C TYR A 200 13.22 -20.56 0.93
N ASP A 201 13.22 -21.06 2.17
CA ASP A 201 13.75 -22.37 2.52
C ASP A 201 12.60 -23.40 2.56
N PRO A 202 12.48 -24.26 1.54
CA PRO A 202 11.41 -25.27 1.48
C PRO A 202 11.53 -26.34 2.56
N VAL A 203 12.65 -26.43 3.28
CA VAL A 203 12.92 -27.50 4.26
C VAL A 203 12.42 -27.13 5.68
N GLY A 204 12.25 -25.84 5.98
CA GLY A 204 12.15 -25.36 7.37
C GLY A 204 10.75 -25.22 7.98
N TYR A 205 9.70 -24.93 7.20
CA TYR A 205 8.43 -24.41 7.78
C TYR A 205 7.11 -24.96 7.22
N LEU A 206 7.10 -25.66 6.08
CA LEU A 206 5.89 -26.25 5.51
C LEU A 206 6.16 -27.71 5.13
N PRO A 207 5.35 -28.67 5.60
CA PRO A 207 5.45 -30.05 5.15
C PRO A 207 4.80 -30.18 3.76
N TYR A 208 5.37 -29.53 2.74
CA TYR A 208 5.07 -29.88 1.38
C TYR A 208 5.86 -31.15 1.05
N ASN A 209 5.20 -32.29 1.25
CA ASN A 209 5.57 -33.56 0.61
C ASN A 209 5.60 -33.35 -0.92
N TYR A 210 6.76 -32.97 -1.46
CA TYR A 210 7.40 -33.44 -2.71
C TYR A 210 6.58 -33.64 -4.01
N LEU A 211 5.43 -33.01 -4.21
CA LEU A 211 4.74 -33.02 -5.52
C LEU A 211 4.81 -31.70 -6.29
N LEU A 212 5.91 -30.96 -6.14
CA LEU A 212 6.34 -29.98 -7.13
C LEU A 212 7.74 -30.38 -7.60
N PHE A 213 7.76 -30.97 -8.79
CA PHE A 213 8.94 -31.40 -9.51
C PHE A 213 9.89 -30.22 -9.74
N THR A 214 11.18 -30.51 -9.72
CA THR A 214 12.26 -29.64 -10.18
C THR A 214 12.16 -29.42 -11.68
N ASP A 215 12.15 -28.16 -12.13
CA ASP A 215 12.72 -27.87 -13.45
C ASP A 215 14.24 -27.81 -13.28
N THR A 216 14.90 -28.60 -14.12
CA THR A 216 16.33 -28.97 -14.18
C THR A 216 17.35 -27.92 -13.74
#